data_AF-A0A845SUR3-F1
#
_entry.id   AF-A0A845SUR3-F1
#
_cell.length_a   1.000
_cell.length_b   1.000
_cell.length_c   1.000
_cell.angle_alpha   90.00
_cell.angle_beta   90.00
_cell.angle_gamma   90.00
#
_symmetry.space_group_name_H-M   'P 1'
#
loop_
_entity.id
_entity.type
_entity.pdbx_description
1 polymer ?
#
loop_
_entity_poly.entity_id
_entity_poly.type
_entity_poly.pdbx_seq_one_letter_code
_entity_poly.pdbx_strand_id
1 'polypeptide(L)'
;MTAVTRWVDEKTTNFADIEMLLDKEHPDEIPETGTKYMNWEINKIFDEDKVALFYSRQVIYNFYTFSVDQIPGSEEILDDGTYTKRGFVIPLHKHYFVKCYSILEKVRL
;
A
#
# COMPACT_ATOMS: atom_id res chain seq x y z
N MET A 1 -18.75 -2.71 -5.60
CA MET A 1 -18.02 -1.43 -5.71
C MET A 1 -16.72 -1.59 -4.96
N THR A 2 -15.58 -1.50 -5.66
CA THR A 2 -14.27 -1.52 -5.01
C THR A 2 -13.98 -0.11 -4.51
N ALA A 3 -13.93 0.09 -3.19
CA ALA A 3 -13.59 1.38 -2.62
C ALA A 3 -12.08 1.60 -2.77
N VAL A 4 -11.71 2.70 -3.43
CA VAL A 4 -10.32 3.17 -3.44
C VAL A 4 -10.21 4.23 -2.37
N THR A 5 -9.33 4.01 -1.42
CA THR A 5 -9.08 4.97 -0.36
C THR A 5 -7.84 5.79 -0.68
N ARG A 6 -7.90 7.08 -0.36
CA ARG A 6 -6.88 8.07 -0.68
C ARG A 6 -6.33 8.65 0.60
N TRP A 7 -5.00 8.66 0.70
CA TRP A 7 -4.25 9.25 1.80
C TRP A 7 -3.34 10.34 1.29
N VAL A 8 -3.03 11.30 2.15
CA VAL A 8 -1.93 12.25 1.94
C VAL A 8 -0.85 11.85 2.93
N ASP A 9 0.36 11.64 2.43
CA ASP A 9 1.50 11.51 3.33
C ASP A 9 1.90 12.92 3.79
N GLU A 10 1.82 13.14 5.11
CA GLU A 10 2.17 14.39 5.76
C GLU A 10 3.64 14.44 6.20
N LYS A 11 4.33 13.30 6.19
CA LYS A 11 5.71 13.17 6.66
C LYS A 11 6.71 13.26 5.52
N THR A 12 6.39 12.64 4.38
CA THR A 12 7.32 12.52 3.26
C THR A 12 6.97 13.50 2.15
N THR A 13 7.93 14.34 1.79
CA THR A 13 7.78 15.30 0.69
C THR A 13 8.44 14.83 -0.60
N ASN A 14 9.35 13.86 -0.55
CA ASN A 14 10.05 13.32 -1.70
C ASN A 14 9.39 12.02 -2.20
N PHE A 15 9.26 11.87 -3.52
CA PHE A 15 8.72 10.67 -4.13
C PHE A 15 9.60 9.43 -3.88
N ALA A 16 10.93 9.59 -3.98
CA ALA A 16 11.89 8.51 -3.83
C ALA A 16 11.86 7.87 -2.43
N ASP A 17 11.56 8.66 -1.40
CA ASP A 17 11.46 8.16 -0.02
C ASP A 17 10.25 7.24 0.16
N ILE A 18 9.13 7.53 -0.52
CA ILE A 18 7.95 6.65 -0.54
C ILE A 18 8.22 5.37 -1.32
N GLU A 19 8.93 5.46 -2.44
CA GLU A 19 9.35 4.26 -3.17
C GLU A 19 10.26 3.39 -2.30
N MET A 20 11.22 3.99 -1.59
CA MET A 20 12.07 3.28 -0.65
C MET A 20 11.27 2.61 0.49
N LEU A 21 10.15 3.20 0.95
CA LEU A 21 9.29 2.54 1.93
C LEU A 21 8.51 1.36 1.34
N LEU A 22 8.05 1.50 0.09
CA LEU A 22 7.34 0.44 -0.62
C LEU A 22 8.27 -0.73 -1.00
N ASP A 23 9.51 -0.44 -1.37
CA ASP A 23 10.53 -1.41 -1.79
C ASP A 23 11.22 -2.13 -0.63
N LYS A 24 11.07 -1.63 0.61
CA LYS A 24 11.60 -2.30 1.80
C LYS A 24 10.87 -3.61 2.08
N GLU A 25 11.56 -4.51 2.78
CA GLU A 25 10.92 -5.70 3.35
C GLU A 25 9.86 -5.28 4.37
N HIS A 26 8.67 -5.86 4.24
CA HIS A 26 7.54 -5.63 5.13
C HIS A 26 7.42 -6.83 6.08
N PRO A 27 7.84 -6.70 7.35
CA PRO A 27 7.82 -7.82 8.28
C PRO A 27 6.39 -8.25 8.63
N ASP A 28 6.24 -9.52 8.97
CA ASP A 28 4.96 -10.05 9.42
C ASP A 28 4.47 -9.35 10.71
N GLU A 29 3.21 -8.95 10.71
CA GLU A 29 2.53 -8.38 11.88
C GLU A 29 1.85 -9.52 12.65
N ILE A 30 2.55 -10.03 13.67
CA ILE A 30 2.07 -11.13 14.53
C ILE A 30 1.83 -10.59 15.94
N PRO A 31 0.66 -9.98 16.22
CA PRO A 31 0.34 -9.53 17.57
C PRO A 31 0.11 -10.73 18.51
N GLU A 32 0.30 -10.53 19.81
CA GLU A 32 0.02 -11.55 20.85
C GLU A 32 -1.46 -11.95 20.86
N THR A 33 -2.35 -11.00 20.55
CA THR A 33 -3.79 -11.23 20.40
C THR A 33 -4.33 -10.53 19.15
N GLY A 34 -5.29 -11.17 18.47
CA GLY A 34 -5.96 -10.62 17.29
C GLY A 34 -5.39 -11.06 15.94
N THR A 35 -5.79 -10.35 14.89
CA THR A 35 -5.52 -10.70 13.49
C THR A 35 -4.05 -10.53 13.12
N LYS A 36 -3.47 -11.58 12.53
CA LYS A 36 -2.12 -11.60 11.98
C LYS A 36 -2.14 -11.21 10.51
N TYR A 37 -1.10 -10.52 10.08
CA TYR A 37 -0.84 -10.21 8.67
C TYR A 37 0.54 -10.72 8.31
N MET A 38 0.62 -11.68 7.41
CA MET A 38 1.88 -12.33 7.05
C MET A 38 2.06 -12.42 5.54
N ASN A 39 3.27 -12.78 5.11
CA ASN A 39 3.61 -12.97 3.70
C ASN A 39 3.34 -11.71 2.87
N TRP A 40 3.75 -10.56 3.38
CA TRP A 40 3.66 -9.32 2.61
C TRP A 40 4.54 -9.39 1.37
N GLU A 41 3.92 -9.15 0.22
CA GLU A 41 4.61 -9.05 -1.06
C GLU A 41 4.17 -7.72 -1.67
N ILE A 42 5.13 -6.84 -1.97
CA ILE A 42 4.89 -5.59 -2.68
C ILE A 42 5.79 -5.56 -3.90
N ASN A 43 5.19 -5.41 -5.08
CA ASN A 43 5.90 -5.43 -6.35
C ASN A 43 5.68 -4.13 -7.11
N LYS A 44 6.77 -3.44 -7.41
CA LYS A 44 6.80 -2.30 -8.35
C LYS A 44 6.55 -2.81 -9.76
N ILE A 45 5.62 -2.18 -10.48
CA ILE A 45 5.19 -2.62 -11.82
C ILE A 45 5.90 -1.85 -12.95
N PHE A 46 6.31 -0.61 -12.70
CA PHE A 46 7.10 0.14 -13.67
C PHE A 46 8.54 0.31 -13.19
N ASP A 47 9.48 -0.16 -14.00
CA ASP A 47 10.92 0.00 -13.76
C ASP A 47 11.32 1.48 -13.63
N GLU A 48 10.62 2.34 -14.37
CA GLU A 48 10.82 3.79 -14.38
C GLU A 48 9.54 4.54 -14.02
N ASP A 49 9.70 5.61 -13.25
CA ASP A 49 8.63 6.51 -12.86
C ASP A 49 7.91 7.09 -14.07
N LYS A 50 6.59 7.09 -13.98
CA LYS A 50 5.74 7.62 -15.04
C LYS A 50 5.39 9.06 -14.74
N VAL A 51 5.35 9.82 -15.83
CA VAL A 51 4.99 11.24 -15.80
C VAL A 51 3.73 11.42 -16.60
N ALA A 52 2.71 12.02 -15.98
CA ALA A 52 1.44 12.32 -16.63
C ALA A 52 1.00 13.77 -16.38
N LEU A 53 0.25 14.31 -17.34
CA LEU A 53 -0.37 15.62 -17.26
C LEU A 53 -1.82 15.46 -16.79
N PHE A 54 -2.12 15.97 -15.60
CA PHE A 54 -3.47 16.03 -15.06
C PHE A 54 -3.88 17.48 -14.86
N TYR A 55 -4.92 17.95 -15.56
CA TYR A 55 -5.40 19.34 -15.50
C TYR A 55 -4.25 20.37 -15.64
N SER A 56 -3.40 20.16 -16.65
CA SER A 56 -2.23 21.00 -16.94
C SER A 56 -1.16 21.02 -15.85
N ARG A 57 -1.18 20.05 -14.91
CA ARG A 57 -0.12 19.84 -13.91
C ARG A 57 0.58 18.53 -14.18
N GLN A 58 1.91 18.58 -14.21
CA GLN A 58 2.73 17.38 -14.30
C GLN A 58 2.73 16.66 -12.94
N VAL A 59 2.55 15.35 -12.98
CA VAL A 59 2.54 14.47 -11.81
C VAL A 59 3.45 13.29 -12.10
N ILE A 60 4.31 12.99 -11.13
CA ILE A 60 5.15 11.80 -11.14
C ILE A 60 4.43 10.72 -10.34
N TYR A 61 4.35 9.51 -10.88
CA TYR A 61 3.70 8.38 -10.22
C TYR A 61 4.36 7.07 -10.62
N ASN A 62 4.12 6.06 -9.80
CA ASN A 62 4.43 4.68 -10.12
C ASN A 62 3.24 3.80 -9.72
N PHE A 63 3.31 2.51 -9.98
CA PHE A 63 2.23 1.56 -9.68
C PHE A 63 2.83 0.34 -9.00
N TYR A 64 2.29 0.02 -7.84
CA TYR A 64 2.70 -1.14 -7.05
C TYR A 64 1.50 -2.07 -6.89
N THR A 65 1.74 -3.36 -6.95
CA THR A 65 0.77 -4.36 -6.49
C THR A 65 1.22 -4.88 -5.14
N PHE A 66 0.27 -5.30 -4.31
CA PHE A 66 0.63 -6.00 -3.08
C PHE A 66 -0.29 -7.19 -2.82
N SER A 67 0.22 -8.14 -2.06
CA SER A 67 -0.55 -9.18 -1.41
C SER A 67 -0.13 -9.38 0.03
N VAL A 68 -1.07 -9.80 0.86
CA VAL A 68 -0.85 -10.14 2.26
C VAL A 68 -1.84 -11.19 2.70
N ASP A 69 -1.40 -12.15 3.48
CA ASP A 69 -2.27 -13.14 4.11
C ASP A 69 -2.79 -12.60 5.44
N GLN A 70 -4.11 -12.47 5.56
CA GLN A 70 -4.80 -12.15 6.79
C GLN A 70 -5.22 -13.43 7.48
N ILE A 71 -4.75 -13.65 8.71
CA ILE A 71 -5.14 -14.78 9.55
C ILE A 71 -5.85 -14.21 10.78
N PRO A 72 -7.18 -14.36 10.89
CA PRO A 72 -7.92 -13.83 12.02
C PRO A 72 -7.47 -14.45 13.35
N GLY A 73 -7.37 -13.63 14.40
CA GLY A 73 -7.12 -14.11 15.75
C GLY A 73 -8.40 -14.64 16.38
N SER A 74 -8.37 -15.86 16.88
CA SER A 74 -9.51 -16.55 17.48
C SER A 74 -9.94 -15.89 18.80
N GLU A 75 -11.13 -15.29 18.83
CA GLU A 75 -11.99 -15.40 20.01
C GLU A 75 -13.43 -15.86 19.64
N GLU A 76 -13.98 -15.55 18.46
CA GLU A 76 -15.29 -16.10 18.02
C GLU A 76 -15.44 -16.16 16.49
N ILE A 77 -14.62 -16.96 15.79
CA ILE A 77 -14.70 -17.07 14.33
C ILE A 77 -14.82 -18.54 13.95
N LEU A 78 -15.92 -18.90 13.29
CA LEU A 78 -16.23 -20.26 12.81
C LEU A 78 -15.41 -20.68 11.57
N ASP A 79 -14.52 -19.80 11.09
CA ASP A 79 -13.79 -19.95 9.84
C ASP A 79 -12.29 -19.85 10.11
N ASP A 80 -11.60 -21.00 10.13
CA ASP A 80 -10.14 -21.16 10.29
C ASP A 80 -9.37 -20.71 9.02
N GLY A 81 -9.97 -19.85 8.20
CA GLY A 81 -9.46 -19.46 6.90
C GLY A 81 -8.28 -18.48 6.98
N THR A 82 -7.23 -18.78 6.22
CA THR A 82 -6.27 -17.76 5.78
C THR A 82 -6.86 -17.03 4.58
N TYR A 83 -6.98 -15.70 4.64
CA TYR A 83 -7.51 -14.89 3.55
C TYR A 83 -6.41 -14.05 2.91
N THR A 84 -6.05 -14.36 1.68
CA THR A 84 -5.11 -13.51 0.92
C THR A 84 -5.83 -12.25 0.43
N LYS A 85 -5.41 -11.09 0.93
CA LYS A 85 -5.79 -9.79 0.41
C LYS A 85 -4.83 -9.39 -0.71
N ARG A 86 -5.38 -8.80 -1.76
CA ARG A 86 -4.60 -8.26 -2.89
C ARG A 86 -5.07 -6.86 -3.19
N GLY A 87 -4.15 -6.03 -3.67
CA GLY A 87 -4.49 -4.68 -4.09
C GLY A 87 -3.36 -4.02 -4.84
N PHE A 88 -3.49 -2.71 -4.98
CA PHE A 88 -2.47 -1.87 -5.56
C PHE A 88 -2.26 -0.61 -4.72
N VAL A 89 -1.08 -0.01 -4.87
CA VAL A 89 -0.73 1.31 -4.37
C VAL A 89 -0.26 2.17 -5.53
N ILE A 90 -0.82 3.37 -5.64
CA ILE A 90 -0.35 4.39 -6.59
C ILE A 90 0.17 5.58 -5.77
N PRO A 91 1.50 5.67 -5.55
CA PRO A 91 2.09 6.89 -5.04
C PRO A 91 2.11 7.94 -6.16
N LEU A 92 1.76 9.18 -5.81
CA LEU A 92 1.81 10.34 -6.70
C LEU A 92 2.49 11.50 -6.01
N HIS A 93 3.51 12.07 -6.63
CA HIS A 93 4.12 13.31 -6.18
C HIS A 93 3.52 14.51 -6.92
N LYS A 94 2.95 15.43 -6.15
CA LYS A 94 2.51 16.75 -6.61
C LYS A 94 3.28 17.78 -5.78
N HIS A 95 3.63 18.93 -6.37
CA HIS A 95 4.33 20.02 -5.67
C HIS A 95 3.91 20.13 -4.18
N TYR A 96 4.88 19.88 -3.29
CA TYR A 96 4.81 19.92 -1.82
C TYR A 96 4.18 18.73 -1.07
N PHE A 97 3.65 17.69 -1.73
CA PHE A 97 3.06 16.54 -1.02
C PHE A 97 3.02 15.26 -1.86
N VAL A 98 3.14 14.10 -1.19
CA VAL A 98 2.92 12.78 -1.80
C VAL A 98 1.54 12.27 -1.42
N LYS A 99 0.81 11.71 -2.39
CA LYS A 99 -0.49 11.07 -2.17
C LYS A 99 -0.41 9.61 -2.54
N CYS A 100 -0.99 8.76 -1.71
CA CYS A 100 -1.08 7.32 -1.97
C CYS A 100 -2.54 6.91 -2.09
N TYR A 101 -2.82 6.03 -3.05
CA TYR A 101 -4.15 5.47 -3.28
C TYR A 101 -4.06 3.96 -3.17
N SER A 102 -4.93 3.34 -2.38
CA SER A 102 -4.97 1.89 -2.20
C SER A 102 -6.39 1.35 -2.04
N ILE A 103 -6.57 0.06 -2.35
CA ILE A 103 -7.84 -0.64 -2.11
C ILE A 103 -7.97 -1.10 -0.64
N LEU A 104 -6.86 -1.23 0.08
CA LEU A 104 -6.89 -1.52 1.53
C LEU A 104 -6.75 -0.26 2.35
N GLU A 105 -7.44 -0.25 3.49
CA GLU A 105 -7.59 0.92 4.37
C GLU A 105 -6.28 1.39 5.04
N LYS A 106 -5.24 0.58 4.98
CA LYS A 106 -3.88 0.93 5.41
C LYS A 106 -2.94 -0.12 4.82
N VAL A 107 -2.25 0.23 3.74
CA VAL A 107 -0.90 -0.32 3.54
C VAL A 107 -0.05 0.52 4.49
N ARG A 108 0.37 -0.06 5.61
CA ARG A 108 1.20 0.64 6.59
C ARG A 108 2.59 0.77 5.98
N LEU A 109 2.89 1.97 5.45
CA LEU A 109 4.23 2.41 5.07
C LEU A 109 4.96 3.00 6.29
#